data_AF-A0A922L0T4-F1
#
_entry.id   AF-A0A922L0T4-F1
#
_cell.length_a   1.000
_cell.length_b   1.000
_cell.length_c   1.000
_cell.angle_alpha   90.00
_cell.angle_beta   90.00
_cell.angle_gamma   90.00
#
_symmetry.space_group_name_H-M   'P 1'
#
loop_
_entity.id
_entity.type
_entity.pdbx_description
1 polymer ?
#
loop_
_entity_poly.entity_id
_entity_poly.type
_entity_poly.pdbx_seq_one_letter_code
_entity_poly.pdbx_strand_id
1 'polypeptide(L)'
;MTAVIPKISKLSRRVIRVLGCNPGHFTLQGTNTYIIGTGRDRLLIDCGEPEIPEYIQVLKNVVKENNILLTKILLTHWHPDHVGGTKSVLDEVAHKECKVFKYPNPDADDSITKGKYELNYLDDEDEIHVEGASLKVYFTPGHAKDHLVVFLKEENNLFSGDNILGEGSAVFEDLASYLHSLRKISSLKANKIYPSHGPVVNDPQKKVHEYIEHRVRKEEQILDVLSKTSDRFVSVDEIVKITYPNLKPGLAFGAQWNVLNHLEKLYNENRVEKQEVEDDIAKFRLKI
;
A
#
# COMPACT_ATOMS: atom_id res chain seq x y z
N MET A 1 -12.77 17.86 -5.72
CA MET A 1 -12.53 18.27 -4.31
C MET A 1 -12.09 17.02 -3.58
N THR A 2 -10.92 17.05 -2.95
CA THR A 2 -10.42 15.94 -2.13
C THR A 2 -11.37 15.68 -0.97
N ALA A 3 -11.65 14.43 -0.63
CA ALA A 3 -12.56 14.12 0.47
C ALA A 3 -11.99 14.66 1.81
N VAL A 4 -12.86 15.19 2.67
CA VAL A 4 -12.47 15.55 4.04
C VAL A 4 -12.62 14.31 4.93
N ILE A 5 -11.52 13.89 5.54
CA ILE A 5 -11.48 12.75 6.47
C ILE A 5 -11.30 13.30 7.89
N PRO A 6 -12.27 13.07 8.80
CA PRO A 6 -12.08 13.40 10.22
C PRO A 6 -10.92 12.60 10.81
N LYS A 7 -10.17 13.21 11.74
CA LYS A 7 -9.05 12.56 12.46
C LYS A 7 -9.44 11.26 13.14
N ILE A 8 -10.70 11.14 13.59
CA ILE A 8 -11.24 9.94 14.19
C ILE A 8 -12.55 9.61 13.47
N SER A 9 -12.71 8.37 13.02
CA SER A 9 -13.96 7.90 12.41
C SER A 9 -14.29 6.51 12.92
N LYS A 10 -15.46 6.31 13.52
CA LYS A 10 -15.99 4.98 13.81
C LYS A 10 -16.66 4.44 12.55
N LEU A 11 -15.99 3.53 11.85
CA LEU A 11 -16.44 3.03 10.55
C LEU A 11 -17.41 1.84 10.68
N SER A 12 -17.27 1.08 11.76
CA SER A 12 -18.18 -0.02 12.10
C SER A 12 -18.19 -0.28 13.60
N ARG A 13 -18.84 -1.39 14.03
CA ARG A 13 -18.75 -1.85 15.43
C ARG A 13 -17.33 -2.28 15.80
N ARG A 14 -16.53 -2.75 14.83
CA ARG A 14 -15.18 -3.30 15.04
C ARG A 14 -14.06 -2.35 14.65
N VAL A 15 -14.33 -1.38 13.78
CA VAL A 15 -13.29 -0.57 13.14
C VAL A 15 -13.40 0.89 13.55
N ILE A 16 -12.35 1.38 14.21
CA ILE A 16 -12.13 2.81 14.44
C ILE A 16 -10.92 3.21 13.61
N ARG A 17 -11.09 4.19 12.72
CA ARG A 17 -9.98 4.80 11.98
C ARG A 17 -9.45 5.99 12.74
N VAL A 18 -8.12 6.08 12.85
CA VAL A 18 -7.39 7.23 13.35
C VAL A 18 -6.45 7.71 12.25
N LEU A 19 -6.53 8.99 11.89
CA LEU A 19 -5.66 9.57 10.87
C LEU A 19 -4.29 9.85 11.47
N GLY A 20 -3.23 9.52 10.73
CA GLY A 20 -1.82 9.72 11.07
C GLY A 20 -1.38 11.18 11.10
N CYS A 21 -2.29 12.12 10.79
CA CYS A 21 -2.04 13.57 10.81
C CYS A 21 -0.83 14.02 9.96
N ASN A 22 -0.53 13.27 8.90
CA ASN A 22 0.62 13.44 8.01
C ASN A 22 0.18 13.64 6.55
N PRO A 23 -0.57 14.72 6.21
CA PRO A 23 -1.04 14.94 4.85
C PRO A 23 0.12 15.22 3.90
N GLY A 24 0.04 14.71 2.67
CA GLY A 24 1.15 14.77 1.73
C GLY A 24 0.76 14.33 0.32
N HIS A 25 1.71 14.44 -0.61
CA HIS A 25 1.47 14.06 -2.00
C HIS A 25 1.14 12.57 -2.16
N PHE A 26 1.84 11.72 -1.39
CA PHE A 26 1.65 10.27 -1.40
C PHE A 26 0.62 9.81 -0.35
N THR A 27 0.60 10.46 0.81
CA THR A 27 -0.27 10.09 1.95
C THR A 27 -1.68 10.70 1.89
N LEU A 28 -1.95 11.55 0.90
CA LEU A 28 -3.22 12.27 0.71
C LEU A 28 -3.58 13.11 1.96
N GLN A 29 -4.68 12.77 2.64
CA GLN A 29 -5.10 13.41 3.89
C GLN A 29 -4.25 12.97 5.10
N GLY A 30 -3.46 11.90 4.95
CA GLY A 30 -2.67 11.23 5.99
C GLY A 30 -2.89 9.72 5.96
N THR A 31 -2.04 8.98 6.68
CA THR A 31 -2.18 7.53 6.83
C THR A 31 -3.41 7.21 7.66
N ASN A 32 -4.30 6.37 7.15
CA ASN A 32 -5.41 5.81 7.90
C ASN A 32 -4.88 4.63 8.71
N THR A 33 -4.72 4.80 10.03
CA THR A 33 -4.48 3.67 10.93
C THR A 33 -5.80 3.15 11.48
N TYR A 34 -5.88 1.86 11.80
CA TYR A 34 -7.14 1.21 12.15
C TYR A 34 -7.04 0.44 13.46
N ILE A 35 -7.86 0.81 14.44
CA ILE A 35 -8.04 0.03 15.67
C ILE A 35 -9.17 -0.97 15.45
N ILE A 36 -8.86 -2.25 15.64
CA ILE A 36 -9.72 -3.40 15.33
C ILE A 36 -10.09 -4.17 16.59
N GLY A 37 -11.37 -4.52 16.72
CA GLY A 37 -11.91 -5.37 17.77
C GLY A 37 -13.14 -4.75 18.44
N THR A 38 -13.87 -5.55 19.20
CA THR A 38 -15.02 -5.08 19.99
C THR A 38 -14.70 -4.93 21.46
N GLY A 39 -13.76 -5.72 21.96
CA GLY A 39 -13.39 -5.78 23.37
C GLY A 39 -12.41 -4.71 23.83
N ARG A 40 -11.86 -4.96 25.02
CA ARG A 40 -10.77 -4.18 25.59
C ARG A 40 -9.45 -4.45 24.86
N ASP A 41 -9.12 -5.73 24.61
CA ASP A 41 -7.96 -6.08 23.79
C ASP A 41 -8.24 -5.78 22.31
N ARG A 42 -7.40 -4.93 21.71
CA ARG A 42 -7.52 -4.53 20.29
C ARG A 42 -6.18 -4.53 19.58
N LEU A 43 -6.28 -4.63 18.26
CA LEU A 43 -5.16 -4.57 17.34
C LEU A 43 -5.15 -3.20 16.65
N LEU A 44 -3.96 -2.66 16.38
CA LEU A 44 -3.75 -1.50 15.52
C LEU A 44 -3.16 -1.96 14.16
N ILE A 45 -3.73 -1.51 13.05
CA ILE A 45 -3.15 -1.67 11.71
C ILE A 45 -2.44 -0.35 11.34
N ASP A 46 -1.15 -0.45 10.99
CA ASP A 46 -0.21 0.64 10.68
C ASP A 46 -0.02 1.65 11.83
N CYS A 47 1.06 2.43 11.77
CA CYS A 47 1.46 3.37 12.82
C CYS A 47 1.75 4.79 12.33
N GLY A 48 1.55 5.11 11.05
CA GLY A 48 1.80 6.45 10.54
C GLY A 48 3.29 6.75 10.38
N GLU A 49 3.59 8.02 10.11
CA GLU A 49 4.94 8.57 9.99
C GLU A 49 5.69 8.67 11.34
N PRO A 50 7.04 8.69 11.31
CA PRO A 50 7.82 8.94 12.51
C PRO A 50 7.60 10.38 13.00
N GLU A 51 7.69 10.58 14.32
CA GLU A 51 7.73 11.91 14.94
C GLU A 51 6.53 12.81 14.61
N ILE A 52 5.31 12.26 14.63
CA ILE A 52 4.05 13.02 14.54
C ILE A 52 3.34 13.08 15.92
N PRO A 53 3.65 14.06 16.80
CA PRO A 53 3.06 14.16 18.13
C PRO A 53 1.53 14.25 18.12
N GLU A 54 0.98 14.90 17.10
CA GLU A 54 -0.47 15.05 16.96
C GLU A 54 -1.17 13.70 16.81
N TYR A 55 -0.63 12.79 15.99
CA TYR A 55 -1.16 11.45 15.83
C TYR A 55 -1.13 10.67 17.15
N ILE A 56 0.01 10.71 17.85
CA ILE A 56 0.14 10.04 19.16
C ILE A 56 -0.87 10.58 20.17
N GLN A 57 -1.09 11.90 20.20
CA GLN A 57 -2.08 12.49 21.10
C GLN A 57 -3.52 12.06 20.74
N VAL A 58 -3.87 12.04 19.45
CA VAL A 58 -5.18 11.57 18.99
C VAL A 58 -5.38 10.10 19.33
N LEU A 59 -4.38 9.24 19.07
CA LEU A 59 -4.44 7.81 19.35
C LEU A 59 -4.57 7.53 20.86
N LYS A 60 -3.80 8.23 21.72
CA LYS A 60 -3.94 8.15 23.19
C LYS A 60 -5.35 8.48 23.65
N ASN A 61 -5.94 9.55 23.11
CA ASN A 61 -7.30 9.96 23.45
C ASN A 61 -8.32 8.87 23.08
N VAL A 62 -8.24 8.34 21.85
CA VAL A 62 -9.13 7.26 21.39
C VAL A 62 -9.01 6.02 22.27
N VAL A 63 -7.78 5.59 22.58
CA VAL A 63 -7.53 4.41 23.41
C VAL A 63 -8.08 4.60 24.82
N LYS A 64 -7.85 5.78 25.43
CA LYS A 64 -8.34 6.11 26.77
C LYS A 64 -9.87 6.20 26.84
N GLU A 65 -10.48 6.96 25.93
CA GLU A 65 -11.94 7.21 25.91
C GLU A 65 -12.74 5.93 25.68
N ASN A 66 -12.18 4.96 24.94
CA ASN A 66 -12.83 3.68 24.65
C ASN A 66 -12.39 2.54 25.58
N ASN A 67 -11.56 2.83 26.60
CA ASN A 67 -10.97 1.83 27.51
C ASN A 67 -10.31 0.65 26.76
N ILE A 68 -9.49 0.97 25.76
CA ILE A 68 -8.79 -0.01 24.90
C ILE A 68 -7.41 -0.34 25.48
N LEU A 69 -6.98 -1.58 25.31
CA LEU A 69 -5.60 -2.03 25.45
C LEU A 69 -5.11 -2.47 24.08
N LEU A 70 -4.15 -1.74 23.51
CA LEU A 70 -3.51 -2.14 22.26
C LEU A 70 -2.43 -3.18 22.56
N THR A 71 -2.72 -4.47 22.32
CA THR A 71 -1.75 -5.55 22.54
C THR A 71 -1.10 -6.06 21.26
N LYS A 72 -1.58 -5.62 20.09
CA LYS A 72 -1.07 -6.07 18.80
C LYS A 72 -0.99 -4.89 17.84
N ILE A 73 0.10 -4.83 17.08
CA ILE A 73 0.29 -3.94 15.94
C ILE A 73 0.54 -4.81 14.72
N LEU A 74 -0.18 -4.57 13.62
CA LEU A 74 0.06 -5.22 12.33
C LEU A 74 0.47 -4.16 11.32
N LEU A 75 1.68 -4.30 10.77
CA LEU A 75 2.23 -3.40 9.78
C LEU A 75 1.99 -3.99 8.38
N THR A 76 1.39 -3.19 7.49
CA THR A 76 1.05 -3.64 6.14
C THR A 76 2.28 -3.84 5.25
N HIS A 77 3.25 -2.92 5.32
CA HIS A 77 4.50 -2.97 4.56
C HIS A 77 5.54 -2.00 5.14
N TRP A 78 6.76 -2.00 4.61
CA TRP A 78 7.90 -1.28 5.20
C TRP A 78 7.92 0.25 5.07
N HIS A 79 7.04 0.89 4.28
CA HIS A 79 7.19 2.32 4.00
C HIS A 79 7.08 3.18 5.27
N PRO A 80 7.83 4.30 5.36
CA PRO A 80 7.97 5.09 6.59
C PRO A 80 6.65 5.63 7.15
N ASP A 81 5.67 5.90 6.30
CA ASP A 81 4.35 6.40 6.69
C ASP A 81 3.39 5.31 7.20
N HIS A 82 3.83 4.05 7.21
CA HIS A 82 3.14 2.93 7.83
C HIS A 82 3.89 2.43 9.07
N VAL A 83 5.21 2.31 8.99
CA VAL A 83 6.03 1.75 10.09
C VAL A 83 6.62 2.80 11.01
N GLY A 84 6.82 4.04 10.55
CA GLY A 84 7.67 5.02 11.22
C GLY A 84 7.18 5.44 12.60
N GLY A 85 5.87 5.48 12.82
CA GLY A 85 5.31 5.79 14.14
C GLY A 85 5.36 4.63 15.14
N THR A 86 5.79 3.43 14.74
CA THR A 86 5.73 2.20 15.56
C THR A 86 6.41 2.40 16.92
N LYS A 87 7.60 3.01 16.94
CA LYS A 87 8.32 3.27 18.19
C LYS A 87 7.52 4.16 19.15
N SER A 88 6.99 5.28 18.66
CA SER A 88 6.19 6.22 19.48
C SER A 88 4.89 5.58 19.97
N VAL A 89 4.23 4.78 19.12
CA VAL A 89 3.04 4.03 19.54
C VAL A 89 3.37 3.04 20.65
N LEU A 90 4.46 2.28 20.52
CA LEU A 90 4.88 1.29 21.50
C LEU A 90 5.37 1.88 22.82
N ASP A 91 6.06 3.02 22.79
CA ASP A 91 6.59 3.68 23.98
C ASP A 91 5.50 4.44 24.75
N GLU A 92 4.49 4.98 24.05
CA GLU A 92 3.59 5.96 24.65
C GLU A 92 2.11 5.54 24.70
N VAL A 93 1.70 4.53 23.93
CA VAL A 93 0.27 4.20 23.76
C VAL A 93 -0.02 2.72 23.97
N ALA A 94 0.81 1.84 23.42
CA ALA A 94 0.57 0.41 23.42
C ALA A 94 0.73 -0.21 24.82
N HIS A 95 0.15 -1.39 25.00
CA HIS A 95 0.42 -2.20 26.18
C HIS A 95 1.91 -2.62 26.21
N LYS A 96 2.48 -2.75 27.42
CA LYS A 96 3.90 -3.12 27.61
C LYS A 96 4.29 -4.47 26.97
N GLU A 97 3.32 -5.36 26.77
CA GLU A 97 3.48 -6.68 26.14
C GLU A 97 2.95 -6.68 24.70
N CYS A 98 2.87 -5.51 24.06
CA CYS A 98 2.38 -5.42 22.70
C CYS A 98 3.32 -6.15 21.73
N LYS A 99 2.73 -7.00 20.88
CA LYS A 99 3.42 -7.69 19.80
C LYS A 99 3.28 -6.95 18.49
N VAL A 100 4.35 -6.87 17.72
CA VAL A 100 4.33 -6.28 16.38
C VAL A 100 4.39 -7.41 15.36
N PHE A 101 3.53 -7.35 14.35
CA PHE A 101 3.40 -8.32 13.27
C PHE A 101 3.68 -7.67 11.92
N LYS A 102 4.40 -8.36 11.04
CA LYS A 102 4.75 -7.89 9.69
C LYS A 102 5.10 -9.08 8.79
N TYR A 103 5.03 -8.94 7.48
CA TYR A 103 5.67 -9.89 6.56
C TYR A 103 7.19 -9.61 6.49
N PRO A 104 8.06 -10.63 6.33
CA PRO A 104 9.50 -10.42 6.29
C PRO A 104 9.95 -9.65 5.04
N ASN A 105 10.89 -8.73 5.21
CA ASN A 105 11.59 -8.05 4.12
C ASN A 105 13.08 -7.95 4.42
N PRO A 106 13.96 -8.71 3.75
CA PRO A 106 15.39 -8.65 4.01
C PRO A 106 16.01 -7.30 3.60
N ASP A 107 15.36 -6.55 2.72
CA ASP A 107 15.84 -5.26 2.21
C ASP A 107 15.36 -4.08 3.06
N ALA A 108 14.42 -4.28 3.98
CA ALA A 108 13.89 -3.22 4.84
C ALA A 108 14.67 -3.08 6.15
N ASP A 109 14.73 -1.86 6.66
CA ASP A 109 15.25 -1.62 8.01
C ASP A 109 14.16 -1.87 9.08
N ASP A 110 14.13 -3.09 9.61
CA ASP A 110 13.26 -3.46 10.72
C ASP A 110 13.85 -3.07 12.10
N SER A 111 14.89 -2.22 12.16
CA SER A 111 15.51 -1.76 13.41
C SER A 111 14.54 -1.06 14.36
N ILE A 112 13.46 -0.48 13.82
CA ILE A 112 12.42 0.21 14.61
C ILE A 112 11.77 -0.67 15.68
N THR A 113 11.82 -2.00 15.51
CA THR A 113 11.35 -2.99 16.51
C THR A 113 12.49 -3.68 17.25
N LYS A 114 13.72 -3.69 16.71
CA LYS A 114 14.86 -4.39 17.29
C LYS A 114 15.16 -3.84 18.69
N GLY A 115 15.13 -4.72 19.69
CA GLY A 115 15.46 -4.42 21.08
C GLY A 115 14.29 -4.69 22.03
N LYS A 116 13.58 -3.63 22.44
CA LYS A 116 12.56 -3.67 23.51
C LYS A 116 11.29 -4.43 23.14
N TYR A 117 11.02 -4.64 21.86
CA TYR A 117 9.77 -5.20 21.37
C TYR A 117 10.01 -6.41 20.46
N GLU A 118 9.09 -7.36 20.51
CA GLU A 118 9.15 -8.59 19.70
C GLU A 118 8.50 -8.34 18.33
N LEU A 119 9.29 -8.44 17.26
CA LEU A 119 8.78 -8.50 15.89
C LEU A 119 8.46 -9.96 15.55
N ASN A 120 7.22 -10.19 15.16
CA ASN A 120 6.67 -11.49 14.81
C ASN A 120 6.41 -11.49 13.30
N TYR A 121 7.10 -12.34 12.56
CA TYR A 121 6.83 -12.47 11.13
C TYR A 121 5.58 -13.30 10.88
N LEU A 122 4.80 -12.88 9.89
CA LEU A 122 3.65 -13.60 9.36
C LEU A 122 3.98 -14.18 7.99
N ASP A 123 3.36 -15.32 7.68
CA ASP A 123 3.30 -15.89 6.35
C ASP A 123 1.97 -15.54 5.65
N ASP A 124 1.86 -15.84 4.35
CA ASP A 124 0.59 -15.73 3.63
C ASP A 124 -0.47 -16.58 4.32
N GLU A 125 -1.68 -16.04 4.43
CA GLU A 125 -2.85 -16.70 5.03
C GLU A 125 -2.84 -16.89 6.56
N ASP A 126 -1.83 -16.39 7.27
CA ASP A 126 -1.85 -16.37 8.73
C ASP A 126 -3.03 -15.57 9.30
N GLU A 127 -3.40 -15.89 10.55
CA GLU A 127 -4.51 -15.25 11.24
C GLU A 127 -4.09 -14.65 12.57
N ILE A 128 -4.56 -13.43 12.81
CA ILE A 128 -4.44 -12.73 14.10
C ILE A 128 -5.83 -12.52 14.68
N HIS A 129 -5.97 -12.83 15.96
CA HIS A 129 -7.24 -12.72 16.67
C HIS A 129 -7.15 -11.69 17.81
N VAL A 130 -8.24 -10.93 17.95
CA VAL A 130 -8.57 -10.11 19.12
C VAL A 130 -10.05 -10.30 19.44
N GLU A 131 -10.53 -9.78 20.57
CA GLU A 131 -11.93 -9.96 20.95
C GLU A 131 -12.88 -9.42 19.88
N GLY A 132 -13.68 -10.31 19.30
CA GLY A 132 -14.69 -9.99 18.30
C GLY A 132 -14.16 -9.73 16.88
N ALA A 133 -12.88 -9.97 16.60
CA ALA A 133 -12.33 -9.83 15.24
C ALA A 133 -11.27 -10.88 14.90
N SER A 134 -11.38 -11.44 13.70
CA SER A 134 -10.45 -12.40 13.11
C SER A 134 -9.88 -11.81 11.82
N LEU A 135 -8.58 -11.54 11.82
CA LEU A 135 -7.86 -10.87 10.75
C LEU A 135 -6.98 -11.89 10.03
N LYS A 136 -7.36 -12.26 8.81
CA LYS A 136 -6.53 -13.11 7.94
C LYS A 136 -5.67 -12.23 7.05
N VAL A 137 -4.36 -12.44 7.04
CA VAL A 137 -3.46 -11.68 6.16
C VAL A 137 -3.30 -12.39 4.82
N TYR A 138 -3.07 -11.61 3.77
CA TYR A 138 -2.71 -12.14 2.46
C TYR A 138 -1.49 -11.40 1.93
N PHE A 139 -0.46 -12.17 1.59
CA PHE A 139 0.69 -11.67 0.87
C PHE A 139 0.26 -11.20 -0.51
N THR A 140 0.53 -9.92 -0.77
CA THR A 140 0.08 -9.18 -1.95
C THR A 140 1.17 -8.21 -2.42
N PRO A 141 2.31 -8.74 -2.90
CA PRO A 141 3.44 -7.93 -3.33
C PRO A 141 3.13 -7.09 -4.57
N GLY A 142 4.04 -6.19 -4.90
CA GLY A 142 3.98 -5.35 -6.09
C GLY A 142 4.04 -3.88 -5.72
N HIS A 143 3.21 -3.42 -4.77
CA HIS A 143 3.44 -2.10 -4.16
C HIS A 143 4.79 -2.06 -3.44
N ALA A 144 4.99 -3.03 -2.55
CA ALA A 144 6.24 -3.31 -1.85
C ALA A 144 6.44 -4.83 -1.77
N LYS A 145 7.70 -5.27 -1.60
CA LYS A 145 8.08 -6.69 -1.48
C LYS A 145 7.46 -7.43 -0.29
N ASP A 146 7.05 -6.72 0.75
CA ASP A 146 6.49 -7.27 1.99
C ASP A 146 5.03 -6.88 2.24
N HIS A 147 4.34 -6.45 1.18
CA HIS A 147 3.00 -5.90 1.33
C HIS A 147 1.96 -6.98 1.67
N LEU A 148 1.23 -6.73 2.76
CA LEU A 148 0.07 -7.49 3.19
C LEU A 148 -1.22 -6.70 2.99
N VAL A 149 -2.26 -7.37 2.50
CA VAL A 149 -3.64 -6.94 2.76
C VAL A 149 -4.20 -7.76 3.91
N VAL A 150 -5.12 -7.16 4.66
CA VAL A 150 -5.69 -7.78 5.86
C VAL A 150 -7.20 -7.91 5.71
N PHE A 151 -7.74 -9.09 5.95
CA PHE A 151 -9.15 -9.39 5.76
C PHE A 151 -9.86 -9.62 7.09
N LEU A 152 -10.83 -8.76 7.40
CA LEU A 152 -11.69 -8.88 8.57
C LEU A 152 -12.88 -9.77 8.26
N LYS A 153 -12.83 -11.02 8.74
CA LYS A 153 -13.81 -12.05 8.41
C LYS A 153 -15.23 -11.69 8.81
N GLU A 154 -15.42 -11.13 10.00
CA GLU A 154 -16.76 -10.88 10.57
C GLU A 154 -17.56 -9.82 9.81
N GLU A 155 -16.88 -8.94 9.06
CA GLU A 155 -17.55 -7.91 8.25
C GLU A 155 -17.36 -8.11 6.75
N ASN A 156 -16.61 -9.14 6.35
CA ASN A 156 -16.19 -9.39 4.97
C ASN A 156 -15.56 -8.12 4.36
N ASN A 157 -14.71 -7.42 5.13
CA ASN A 157 -14.06 -6.17 4.72
C ASN A 157 -12.55 -6.35 4.62
N LEU A 158 -11.90 -5.58 3.75
CA LEU A 158 -10.46 -5.66 3.51
C LEU A 158 -9.76 -4.35 3.90
N PHE A 159 -8.61 -4.44 4.55
CA PHE A 159 -7.64 -3.36 4.67
C PHE A 159 -6.60 -3.55 3.57
N SER A 160 -6.56 -2.63 2.61
CA SER A 160 -5.77 -2.83 1.39
C SER A 160 -4.34 -2.33 1.48
N GLY A 161 -3.93 -1.73 2.61
CA GLY A 161 -2.68 -1.00 2.67
C GLY A 161 -2.64 0.03 1.52
N ASP A 162 -1.52 -0.01 0.80
CA ASP A 162 -1.23 0.82 -0.36
C ASP A 162 -1.44 0.12 -1.70
N ASN A 163 -1.91 -1.13 -1.69
CA ASN A 163 -2.27 -1.78 -2.95
C ASN A 163 -3.47 -1.11 -3.63
N ILE A 164 -4.44 -0.62 -2.85
CA ILE A 164 -5.62 0.11 -3.34
C ILE A 164 -5.85 1.31 -2.45
N LEU A 165 -5.96 2.50 -3.05
CA LEU A 165 -6.21 3.76 -2.35
C LEU A 165 -7.68 4.16 -2.51
N GLY A 166 -8.17 4.99 -1.58
CA GLY A 166 -9.52 5.53 -1.64
C GLY A 166 -9.73 6.49 -2.80
N GLU A 167 -8.71 7.29 -3.09
CA GLU A 167 -8.66 8.29 -4.16
C GLU A 167 -7.36 8.13 -4.94
N GLY A 168 -7.39 8.48 -6.23
CA GLY A 168 -6.21 8.37 -7.09
C GLY A 168 -5.83 6.93 -7.42
N SER A 169 -4.52 6.68 -7.50
CA SER A 169 -3.92 5.42 -7.90
C SER A 169 -2.65 5.17 -7.09
N ALA A 170 -2.33 3.91 -6.81
CA ALA A 170 -1.11 3.56 -6.08
C ALA A 170 0.13 3.53 -6.98
N VAL A 171 1.30 3.67 -6.36
CA VAL A 171 2.61 3.36 -6.97
C VAL A 171 3.00 1.90 -6.70
N PHE A 172 4.00 1.39 -7.40
CA PHE A 172 4.46 0.01 -7.25
C PHE A 172 5.94 -0.15 -7.64
N GLU A 173 6.59 -1.11 -7.00
CA GLU A 173 7.96 -1.57 -7.28
C GLU A 173 7.98 -2.61 -8.41
N ASP A 174 6.95 -3.45 -8.54
CA ASP A 174 6.81 -4.45 -9.60
C ASP A 174 5.36 -4.56 -10.10
N LEU A 175 5.13 -4.17 -11.36
CA LEU A 175 3.79 -4.17 -11.96
C LEU A 175 3.20 -5.58 -12.11
N ALA A 176 4.01 -6.59 -12.42
CA ALA A 176 3.51 -7.94 -12.67
C ALA A 176 2.91 -8.54 -11.40
N SER A 177 3.67 -8.50 -10.29
CA SER A 177 3.20 -8.89 -8.96
C SER A 177 2.02 -8.05 -8.51
N TYR A 178 2.07 -6.73 -8.75
CA TYR A 178 0.96 -5.84 -8.40
C TYR A 178 -0.36 -6.22 -9.08
N LEU A 179 -0.33 -6.52 -10.38
CA LEU A 179 -1.52 -6.99 -11.12
C LEU A 179 -2.00 -8.36 -10.62
N HIS A 180 -1.09 -9.26 -10.25
CA HIS A 180 -1.44 -10.54 -9.63
C HIS A 180 -2.14 -10.31 -8.28
N SER A 181 -1.59 -9.44 -7.44
CA SER A 181 -2.14 -9.04 -6.14
C SER A 181 -3.53 -8.41 -6.27
N LEU A 182 -3.75 -7.53 -7.26
CA LEU A 182 -5.09 -6.98 -7.54
C LEU A 182 -6.10 -8.06 -7.90
N ARG A 183 -5.72 -9.07 -8.69
CA ARG A 183 -6.60 -10.21 -9.00
C ARG A 183 -6.89 -11.06 -7.77
N LYS A 184 -5.90 -11.30 -6.91
CA LYS A 184 -6.08 -11.97 -5.60
C LYS A 184 -7.04 -11.17 -4.71
N ILE A 185 -6.86 -9.85 -4.59
CA ILE A 185 -7.75 -8.97 -3.84
C ILE A 185 -9.18 -9.03 -4.39
N SER A 186 -9.35 -9.02 -5.71
CA SER A 186 -10.67 -9.13 -6.35
C SER A 186 -11.38 -10.45 -5.99
N SER A 187 -10.65 -11.56 -5.94
CA SER A 187 -11.23 -12.88 -5.65
C SER A 187 -11.70 -13.04 -4.20
N LEU A 188 -11.20 -12.20 -3.28
CA LEU A 188 -11.66 -12.17 -1.87
C LEU A 188 -13.09 -11.65 -1.71
N LYS A 189 -13.66 -10.99 -2.74
CA LYS A 189 -15.06 -10.50 -2.76
C LYS A 189 -15.45 -9.71 -1.51
N ALA A 190 -14.57 -8.82 -1.06
CA ALA A 190 -14.83 -7.95 0.08
C ALA A 190 -16.03 -7.01 -0.18
N ASN A 191 -16.79 -6.71 0.87
CA ASN A 191 -17.91 -5.76 0.86
C ASN A 191 -17.40 -4.30 0.79
N LYS A 192 -16.33 -4.00 1.51
CA LYS A 192 -15.66 -2.69 1.52
C LYS A 192 -14.16 -2.85 1.57
N ILE A 193 -13.46 -1.83 1.08
CA ILE A 193 -12.02 -1.66 1.29
C ILE A 193 -11.77 -0.44 2.17
N TYR A 194 -10.94 -0.64 3.19
CA TYR A 194 -10.38 0.36 4.10
C TYR A 194 -8.91 0.61 3.70
N PRO A 195 -8.63 1.61 2.85
CA PRO A 195 -7.29 1.85 2.33
C PRO A 195 -6.42 2.60 3.36
N SER A 196 -5.10 2.50 3.26
CA SER A 196 -4.22 3.30 4.12
C SER A 196 -4.20 4.78 3.72
N HIS A 197 -4.62 5.15 2.51
CA HIS A 197 -4.85 6.56 2.15
C HIS A 197 -6.20 6.79 1.46
N GLY A 198 -6.82 7.92 1.76
CA GLY A 198 -8.10 8.32 1.17
C GLY A 198 -9.33 7.70 1.85
N PRO A 199 -10.53 7.89 1.27
CA PRO A 199 -11.80 7.47 1.84
C PRO A 199 -12.05 5.96 1.69
N VAL A 200 -13.02 5.46 2.45
CA VAL A 200 -13.52 4.08 2.32
C VAL A 200 -14.02 3.83 0.90
N VAL A 201 -13.64 2.69 0.32
CA VAL A 201 -14.13 2.24 -0.98
C VAL A 201 -15.34 1.33 -0.75
N ASN A 202 -16.52 1.78 -1.18
CA ASN A 202 -17.77 1.06 -1.01
C ASN A 202 -18.09 0.06 -2.13
N ASP A 203 -17.37 0.14 -3.27
CA ASP A 203 -17.48 -0.82 -4.38
C ASP A 203 -16.08 -1.37 -4.71
N PRO A 204 -15.62 -2.39 -3.95
CA PRO A 204 -14.29 -2.97 -4.14
C PRO A 204 -14.08 -3.55 -5.53
N GLN A 205 -15.08 -4.25 -6.09
CA GLN A 205 -14.97 -4.90 -7.40
C GLN A 205 -14.75 -3.87 -8.50
N LYS A 206 -15.55 -2.80 -8.50
CA LYS A 206 -15.38 -1.69 -9.44
C LYS A 206 -14.02 -1.03 -9.29
N LYS A 207 -13.58 -0.73 -8.07
CA LYS A 207 -12.29 -0.07 -7.82
C LYS A 207 -11.10 -0.91 -8.30
N VAL A 208 -11.10 -2.22 -8.02
CA VAL A 208 -10.04 -3.12 -8.50
C VAL A 208 -10.05 -3.19 -10.03
N HIS A 209 -11.22 -3.27 -10.65
CA HIS A 209 -11.33 -3.28 -12.10
C HIS A 209 -10.79 -1.97 -12.72
N GLU A 210 -11.16 -0.81 -12.18
CA GLU A 210 -10.62 0.50 -12.59
C GLU A 210 -9.08 0.53 -12.51
N TYR A 211 -8.50 -0.02 -11.44
CA TYR A 211 -7.05 -0.12 -11.28
C TYR A 211 -6.41 -0.99 -12.37
N ILE A 212 -6.96 -2.19 -12.61
CA ILE A 212 -6.44 -3.11 -13.63
C ILE A 212 -6.56 -2.49 -15.02
N GLU A 213 -7.74 -1.97 -15.39
CA GLU A 213 -7.97 -1.33 -16.69
C GLU A 213 -7.02 -0.16 -16.91
N HIS A 214 -6.78 0.65 -15.88
CA HIS A 214 -5.87 1.79 -15.98
C HIS A 214 -4.44 1.34 -16.33
N ARG A 215 -3.96 0.21 -15.78
CA ARG A 215 -2.64 -0.34 -16.14
C ARG A 215 -2.65 -0.96 -17.54
N VAL A 216 -3.69 -1.70 -17.90
CA VAL A 216 -3.81 -2.30 -19.24
C VAL A 216 -3.78 -1.20 -20.31
N ARG A 217 -4.56 -0.13 -20.15
CA ARG A 217 -4.56 1.01 -21.09
C ARG A 217 -3.19 1.67 -21.21
N LYS A 218 -2.44 1.78 -20.11
CA LYS A 218 -1.09 2.34 -20.15
C LYS A 218 -0.11 1.41 -20.88
N GLU A 219 -0.23 0.09 -20.67
CA GLU A 219 0.56 -0.90 -21.41
C GLU A 219 0.26 -0.84 -22.91
N GLU A 220 -1.01 -0.76 -23.31
CA GLU A 220 -1.43 -0.60 -24.70
C GLU A 220 -0.83 0.65 -25.35
N GLN A 221 -0.81 1.78 -24.63
CA GLN A 221 -0.16 3.01 -25.10
C GLN A 221 1.34 2.83 -25.33
N ILE A 222 2.03 2.13 -24.43
CA ILE A 222 3.47 1.87 -24.55
C ILE A 222 3.74 0.97 -25.76
N LEU A 223 2.93 -0.08 -25.94
CA LEU A 223 3.05 -0.98 -27.08
C LEU A 223 2.75 -0.29 -28.41
N ASP A 224 1.77 0.62 -28.47
CA ASP A 224 1.51 1.45 -29.65
C ASP A 224 2.74 2.31 -30.01
N VAL A 225 3.39 2.93 -29.02
CA VAL A 225 4.65 3.66 -29.25
C VAL A 225 5.73 2.75 -29.81
N LEU A 226 5.96 1.58 -29.19
CA LEU A 226 6.98 0.62 -29.63
C LEU A 226 6.70 0.06 -31.02
N SER A 227 5.43 -0.13 -31.39
CA SER A 227 5.03 -0.60 -32.73
C SER A 227 5.37 0.42 -33.82
N LYS A 228 5.26 1.71 -33.51
CA LYS A 228 5.58 2.82 -34.44
C LYS A 228 7.08 3.07 -34.56
N THR A 229 7.89 2.50 -33.66
CA THR A 229 9.36 2.63 -33.64
C THR A 229 10.04 1.27 -33.69
N SER A 230 9.43 0.26 -34.32
CA SER A 230 9.90 -1.13 -34.27
C SER A 230 11.25 -1.36 -34.96
N ASP A 231 11.70 -0.42 -35.78
CA ASP A 231 12.99 -0.43 -36.48
C ASP A 231 14.19 -0.07 -35.59
N ARG A 232 13.96 0.44 -34.37
CA ARG A 232 15.03 0.88 -33.46
C ARG A 232 14.70 0.63 -31.99
N PHE A 233 15.73 0.67 -31.14
CA PHE A 233 15.56 0.73 -29.69
C PHE A 233 15.25 2.17 -29.24
N VAL A 234 14.26 2.33 -28.36
CA VAL A 234 13.83 3.62 -27.79
C VAL A 234 14.06 3.66 -26.27
N SER A 235 14.47 4.81 -25.75
CA SER A 235 14.66 5.01 -24.31
C SER A 235 13.34 5.20 -23.55
N VAL A 236 13.35 4.96 -22.23
CA VAL A 236 12.22 5.26 -21.34
C VAL A 236 11.78 6.72 -21.47
N ASP A 237 12.72 7.66 -21.57
CA ASP A 237 12.45 9.08 -21.72
C ASP A 237 11.71 9.44 -23.01
N GLU A 238 12.08 8.80 -24.12
CA GLU A 238 11.37 8.96 -25.38
C GLU A 238 9.92 8.45 -25.26
N ILE A 239 9.71 7.29 -24.66
CA ILE A 239 8.38 6.72 -24.45
C ILE A 239 7.56 7.64 -23.52
N VAL A 240 8.14 8.17 -22.45
CA VAL A 240 7.46 9.12 -21.54
C VAL A 240 7.04 10.38 -22.28
N LYS A 241 7.92 10.97 -23.11
CA LYS A 241 7.59 12.18 -23.89
C LYS A 241 6.39 11.97 -24.82
N ILE A 242 6.25 10.77 -25.38
CA ILE A 242 5.13 10.44 -26.28
C ILE A 242 3.86 10.10 -25.50
N THR A 243 3.98 9.32 -24.42
CA THR A 243 2.82 8.84 -23.64
C THR A 243 2.27 9.85 -22.62
N TYR A 244 3.05 10.89 -22.29
CA TYR A 244 2.67 11.97 -21.37
C TYR A 244 2.97 13.36 -21.98
N PRO A 245 2.26 13.79 -23.04
CA PRO A 245 2.59 15.02 -23.77
C PRO A 245 2.49 16.31 -22.95
N ASN A 246 1.76 16.30 -21.82
CA ASN A 246 1.54 17.46 -20.94
C ASN A 246 2.07 17.22 -19.51
N LEU A 247 3.15 16.42 -19.37
CA LEU A 247 3.71 16.09 -18.07
C LEU A 247 4.32 17.34 -17.39
N LYS A 248 3.94 17.58 -16.13
CA LYS A 248 4.56 18.64 -15.32
C LYS A 248 5.98 18.20 -14.91
N PRO A 249 6.97 19.11 -14.82
CA PRO A 249 8.36 18.74 -14.53
C PRO A 249 8.54 17.89 -13.25
N GLY A 250 7.81 18.20 -12.17
CA GLY A 250 7.87 17.44 -10.92
C GLY A 250 7.29 16.03 -10.97
N LEU A 251 6.69 15.61 -12.08
CA LEU A 251 6.09 14.28 -12.26
C LEU A 251 6.90 13.38 -13.20
N ALA A 252 8.04 13.86 -13.72
CA ALA A 252 8.88 13.14 -14.66
C ALA A 252 9.35 11.78 -14.12
N PHE A 253 9.90 11.78 -12.90
CA PHE A 253 10.40 10.57 -12.25
C PHE A 253 9.32 9.50 -12.10
N GLY A 254 8.13 9.88 -11.60
CA GLY A 254 7.02 8.93 -11.45
C GLY A 254 6.53 8.36 -12.79
N ALA A 255 6.54 9.15 -13.86
CA ALA A 255 6.19 8.68 -15.19
C ALA A 255 7.25 7.74 -15.77
N GLN A 256 8.54 8.07 -15.62
CA GLN A 256 9.65 7.20 -16.02
C GLN A 256 9.59 5.86 -15.27
N TRP A 257 9.40 5.89 -13.95
CA TRP A 257 9.27 4.70 -13.13
C TRP A 257 8.09 3.82 -13.57
N ASN A 258 6.94 4.44 -13.86
CA ASN A 258 5.77 3.73 -14.34
C ASN A 258 6.03 3.06 -15.70
N VAL A 259 6.60 3.79 -16.66
CA VAL A 259 6.93 3.26 -18.00
C VAL A 259 7.96 2.13 -17.89
N LEU A 260 9.01 2.29 -17.08
CA LEU A 260 10.02 1.27 -16.87
C LEU A 260 9.40 -0.02 -16.34
N ASN A 261 8.52 0.05 -15.35
CA ASN A 261 7.83 -1.12 -14.81
C ASN A 261 6.98 -1.85 -15.86
N HIS A 262 6.30 -1.11 -16.74
CA HIS A 262 5.59 -1.71 -17.87
C HIS A 262 6.54 -2.43 -18.83
N LEU A 263 7.69 -1.83 -19.14
CA LEU A 263 8.68 -2.39 -20.05
C LEU A 263 9.35 -3.64 -19.46
N GLU A 264 9.70 -3.63 -18.17
CA GLU A 264 10.25 -4.80 -17.46
C GLU A 264 9.24 -5.95 -17.44
N LYS A 265 7.95 -5.68 -17.16
CA LYS A 265 6.89 -6.68 -17.28
C LYS A 265 6.82 -7.25 -18.71
N LEU A 266 6.78 -6.39 -19.73
CA LEU A 266 6.71 -6.82 -21.13
C LEU A 266 7.95 -7.62 -21.56
N TYR A 267 9.12 -7.28 -21.03
CA TYR A 267 10.38 -7.97 -21.30
C TYR A 267 10.34 -9.40 -20.73
N ASN A 268 9.88 -9.54 -19.47
CA ASN A 268 9.68 -10.84 -18.84
C ASN A 268 8.61 -11.69 -19.54
N GLU A 269 7.62 -11.05 -20.18
CA GLU A 269 6.62 -11.71 -21.02
C GLU A 269 7.11 -12.03 -22.45
N ASN A 270 8.40 -11.78 -22.76
CA ASN A 270 8.98 -11.95 -24.09
C ASN A 270 8.31 -11.12 -25.21
N ARG A 271 7.70 -9.98 -24.88
CA ARG A 271 7.02 -9.10 -25.84
C ARG A 271 7.89 -7.96 -26.36
N VAL A 272 8.93 -7.61 -25.62
CA VAL A 272 9.92 -6.59 -26.00
C VAL A 272 11.33 -7.13 -25.84
N GLU A 273 12.28 -6.54 -26.54
CA GLU A 273 13.70 -6.75 -26.33
C GLU A 273 14.29 -5.56 -25.59
N LYS A 274 15.26 -5.83 -24.72
CA LYS A 274 15.99 -4.83 -23.92
C LYS A 274 17.44 -4.77 -24.39
N GLN A 275 17.94 -3.57 -24.60
CA GLN A 275 19.36 -3.29 -24.86
C GLN A 275 19.87 -2.35 -23.80
N GLU A 276 20.95 -2.75 -23.12
CA GLU A 276 21.72 -1.86 -22.25
C GLU A 276 22.71 -1.07 -23.10
N VAL A 277 22.75 0.25 -22.89
CA VAL A 277 23.76 1.15 -23.45
C VAL A 277 24.59 1.75 -22.31
N GLU A 278 25.70 2.39 -22.66
CA GLU A 278 26.54 3.14 -21.71
C GLU A 278 25.67 4.07 -20.83
N ASP A 279 26.09 4.25 -19.57
CA ASP A 279 25.38 5.01 -18.50
C ASP A 279 24.09 4.37 -17.93
N ASP A 280 23.94 3.04 -17.98
CA ASP A 280 22.81 2.27 -17.41
C ASP A 280 21.42 2.64 -17.98
N ILE A 281 21.37 3.29 -19.15
CA ILE A 281 20.11 3.68 -19.78
C ILE A 281 19.55 2.49 -20.58
N ALA A 282 18.55 1.80 -20.04
CA ALA A 282 17.88 0.74 -20.78
C ALA A 282 17.06 1.31 -21.96
N LYS A 283 17.22 0.70 -23.14
CA LYS A 283 16.38 0.94 -24.32
C LYS A 283 15.60 -0.31 -24.71
N PHE A 284 14.43 -0.11 -25.29
CA PHE A 284 13.47 -1.18 -25.57
C PHE A 284 12.98 -1.10 -27.02
N ARG A 285 12.66 -2.25 -27.61
CA ARG A 285 11.92 -2.34 -28.88
C ARG A 285 10.91 -3.49 -28.83
N LEU A 286 9.90 -3.42 -29.69
CA LEU A 286 8.96 -4.53 -29.84
C LEU A 286 9.69 -5.77 -30.38
N LYS A 287 9.40 -6.95 -29.81
CA LYS A 287 9.89 -8.22 -30.33
C LYS A 287 8.96 -8.67 -31.46
N ILE A 288 9.51 -8.87 -32.65
CA ILE A 288 8.79 -9.27 -33.88
C ILE A 288 8.86 -10.79 -34.04
#